data_AF-A0A2S9FQ68-F1
#
_entry.id   AF-A0A2S9FQ68-F1
#
_cell.length_a   1.000
_cell.length_b   1.000
_cell.length_c   1.000
_cell.angle_alpha   90.00
_cell.angle_beta   90.00
_cell.angle_gamma   90.00
#
_symmetry.space_group_name_H-M   'P 1'
#
loop_
_entity.id
_entity.type
_entity.pdbx_description
1 polymer ?
#
loop_
_entity_poly.entity_id
_entity_poly.type
_entity_poly.pdbx_seq_one_letter_code
_entity_poly.pdbx_strand_id
1 'polypeptide(L)'
;RGVRSVVLPSSATFEHIADLKPDGVFLSNGPGDPATADHIVGVTRDVLDAGIPLFGICFGNQILGRALGLSTYKMVFGHRGINVPVMDHATGRVAITAQNHGFAL
;
A
#
# COMPACT_ATOMS: atom_id res chain seq x y z
N ARG A 1 -9.67 13.10 -10.84
CA ARG A 1 -10.43 12.62 -9.67
C ARG A 1 -10.65 13.72 -8.59
N GLY A 2 -10.29 15.00 -8.82
CA GLY A 2 -10.66 16.10 -7.90
C GLY A 2 -9.95 16.11 -6.53
N VAL A 3 -8.82 15.43 -6.40
CA VAL A 3 -8.10 15.27 -5.11
C VAL A 3 -7.02 16.34 -4.98
N ARG A 4 -6.95 17.02 -3.84
CA ARG A 4 -5.78 17.79 -3.40
C ARG A 4 -4.85 16.85 -2.64
N SER A 5 -3.62 16.66 -3.11
CA SER A 5 -2.62 15.83 -2.45
C SER A 5 -1.69 16.64 -1.56
N VAL A 6 -1.34 16.08 -0.40
CA VAL A 6 -0.25 16.52 0.46
C VAL A 6 0.70 15.34 0.60
N VAL A 7 1.96 15.50 0.20
CA VAL A 7 2.96 14.42 0.25
C VAL A 7 3.75 14.56 1.55
N LEU A 8 3.79 13.50 2.33
CA LEU A 8 4.53 13.41 3.58
C LEU A 8 5.76 12.49 3.42
N PRO A 9 6.85 12.74 4.17
CA PRO A 9 7.98 11.82 4.20
C PRO A 9 7.56 10.49 4.84
N SER A 10 8.29 9.40 4.54
CA SER A 10 8.03 8.06 5.12
C SER A 10 8.21 7.99 6.64
N SER A 11 8.87 8.99 7.23
CA SER A 11 9.03 9.16 8.67
C SER A 11 7.88 9.92 9.33
N ALA A 12 6.84 10.32 8.59
CA ALA A 12 5.68 10.98 9.17
C ALA A 12 4.94 10.05 10.14
N THR A 13 4.51 10.60 11.27
CA THR A 13 3.74 9.90 12.29
C THR A 13 2.24 10.04 11.99
N PHE A 14 1.42 9.30 12.74
CA PHE A 14 -0.03 9.42 12.65
C PHE A 14 -0.52 10.85 12.99
N GLU A 15 0.08 11.52 13.98
CA GLU A 15 -0.31 12.88 14.37
C GLU A 15 -0.13 13.88 13.23
N HIS A 16 1.01 13.81 12.52
CA HIS A 16 1.23 14.64 11.33
C HIS A 16 0.16 14.42 10.24
N ILE A 17 -0.37 13.19 10.11
CA ILE A 17 -1.44 12.87 9.17
C ILE A 17 -2.77 13.41 9.70
N ALA A 18 -3.10 13.15 10.96
CA ALA A 18 -4.36 13.54 11.58
C ALA A 18 -4.55 15.06 11.62
N ASP A 19 -3.48 15.83 11.84
CA ASP A 19 -3.49 17.30 11.83
C ASP A 19 -3.93 17.89 10.49
N LEU A 20 -3.71 17.16 9.38
CA LEU A 20 -4.16 17.58 8.05
C LEU A 20 -5.66 17.34 7.82
N LYS A 21 -6.34 16.63 8.73
CA LYS A 21 -7.75 16.22 8.63
C LYS A 21 -8.09 15.63 7.26
N PRO A 22 -7.39 14.58 6.82
CA PRO A 22 -7.53 14.06 5.47
C PRO A 22 -8.86 13.31 5.30
N ASP A 23 -9.46 13.45 4.12
CA ASP A 23 -10.60 12.60 3.71
C ASP A 23 -10.17 11.15 3.40
N GLY A 24 -8.86 10.92 3.25
CA GLY A 24 -8.29 9.59 3.05
C GLY A 24 -6.76 9.62 2.98
N VAL A 25 -6.15 8.46 3.24
CA VAL A 25 -4.70 8.24 3.22
C VAL A 25 -4.33 7.35 2.04
N PHE A 26 -3.29 7.74 1.31
CA PHE A 26 -2.77 6.98 0.19
C PHE A 26 -1.34 6.50 0.48
N LEU A 27 -1.12 5.18 0.43
CA LEU A 27 0.21 4.57 0.53
C LEU A 27 0.76 4.31 -0.87
N SER A 28 1.78 5.07 -1.26
CA SER A 28 2.41 4.94 -2.57
C SER A 28 3.24 3.65 -2.72
N ASN A 29 3.74 3.41 -3.93
CA ASN A 29 4.79 2.43 -4.17
C ASN A 29 6.13 2.85 -3.54
N GLY A 30 7.07 1.91 -3.45
CA GLY A 30 8.42 2.13 -2.94
C GLY A 30 9.33 0.91 -3.15
N PRO A 31 10.64 1.07 -2.99
CA PRO A 31 11.60 -0.03 -3.01
C PRO A 31 11.70 -0.71 -1.63
N GLY A 32 12.36 -1.87 -1.59
CA GLY A 32 12.76 -2.53 -0.35
C GLY A 32 11.90 -3.71 0.07
N ASP A 33 12.25 -4.28 1.22
CA ASP A 33 11.54 -5.38 1.86
C ASP A 33 10.48 -4.84 2.82
N PRO A 34 9.18 -5.08 2.56
CA PRO A 34 8.09 -4.65 3.44
C PRO A 34 8.22 -5.15 4.86
N ALA A 35 8.89 -6.29 5.10
CA ALA A 35 9.08 -6.85 6.43
C ALA A 35 9.91 -5.93 7.35
N THR A 36 10.71 -5.03 6.79
CA THR A 36 11.53 -4.07 7.55
C THR A 36 10.81 -2.76 7.90
N ALA A 37 9.59 -2.58 7.40
CA ALA A 37 8.88 -1.31 7.43
C ALA A 37 7.90 -1.20 8.63
N ASP A 38 8.35 -1.57 9.83
CA ASP A 38 7.47 -1.65 11.01
C ASP A 38 6.87 -0.31 11.43
N HIS A 39 7.62 0.78 11.26
CA HIS A 39 7.12 2.14 11.53
C HIS A 39 5.85 2.44 10.73
N ILE A 40 5.90 2.26 9.40
CA ILE A 40 4.75 2.58 8.55
C ILE A 40 3.60 1.59 8.74
N VAL A 41 3.89 0.33 9.12
CA VAL A 41 2.85 -0.62 9.53
C VAL A 41 2.12 -0.13 10.78
N GLY A 42 2.84 0.40 11.78
CA GLY A 42 2.26 1.03 12.97
C GLY A 42 1.33 2.19 12.59
N VAL A 43 1.86 3.16 11.85
CA VAL A 43 1.07 4.32 11.36
C VAL A 43 -0.15 3.88 10.55
N THR A 44 -0.02 2.84 9.73
CA THR A 44 -1.13 2.30 8.94
C THR A 44 -2.23 1.73 9.83
N ARG A 45 -1.89 1.07 10.95
CA ARG A 45 -2.88 0.60 11.93
C ARG A 45 -3.60 1.78 12.59
N ASP A 46 -2.86 2.80 13.02
CA ASP A 46 -3.47 3.99 13.64
C ASP A 46 -4.46 4.69 12.69
N VAL A 47 -4.12 4.79 11.40
CA VAL A 47 -5.02 5.34 10.37
C VAL A 47 -6.29 4.50 10.21
N LEU A 48 -6.17 3.17 10.21
CA LEU A 48 -7.32 2.25 10.11
C LEU A 48 -8.19 2.32 11.37
N ASP A 49 -7.58 2.35 12.55
CA ASP A 49 -8.26 2.46 13.85
C ASP A 49 -9.03 3.78 13.99
N ALA A 50 -8.50 4.86 13.39
CA ALA A 50 -9.18 6.15 13.29
C ALA A 50 -10.34 6.17 12.27
N GLY A 51 -10.56 5.08 11.53
CA GLY A 51 -11.63 4.95 10.53
C GLY A 51 -11.39 5.79 9.27
N ILE A 52 -10.16 6.23 9.01
CA ILE A 52 -9.83 7.03 7.84
C ILE A 52 -9.70 6.11 6.62
N PRO A 53 -10.38 6.38 5.49
CA PRO A 53 -10.26 5.57 4.29
C PRO A 53 -8.81 5.48 3.79
N LEU A 54 -8.36 4.27 3.47
CA LEU A 54 -6.97 4.02 3.05
C LEU A 54 -6.91 3.30 1.70
N PHE A 55 -5.99 3.73 0.85
CA PHE A 55 -5.69 3.07 -0.43
C PHE A 55 -4.18 2.87 -0.61
N GLY A 56 -3.72 1.63 -0.80
CA GLY A 56 -2.31 1.29 -0.98
C GLY A 56 -1.99 0.68 -2.35
N ILE A 57 -0.89 1.11 -2.97
CA ILE A 57 -0.42 0.58 -4.27
C ILE A 57 0.96 -0.05 -4.12
N CYS A 58 1.14 -1.26 -4.68
CA CYS A 58 2.42 -2.01 -4.69
C CYS A 58 2.98 -2.18 -3.27
N PHE A 59 4.02 -1.43 -2.89
CA PHE A 59 4.56 -1.43 -1.54
C PHE A 59 3.49 -1.03 -0.51
N GLY A 60 2.67 -0.02 -0.81
CA GLY A 60 1.53 0.35 0.04
C GLY A 60 0.51 -0.77 0.24
N ASN A 61 0.28 -1.62 -0.78
CA ASN A 61 -0.58 -2.79 -0.63
C ASN A 61 0.04 -3.82 0.33
N GLN A 62 1.36 -4.02 0.27
CA GLN A 62 2.08 -4.91 1.17
C GLN A 62 2.06 -4.40 2.62
N ILE A 63 2.24 -3.09 2.82
CA ILE A 63 2.11 -2.47 4.15
C ILE A 63 0.70 -2.62 4.72
N LEU A 64 -0.33 -2.40 3.90
CA LEU A 64 -1.72 -2.64 4.31
C LEU A 64 -1.95 -4.11 4.72
N GLY A 65 -1.47 -5.06 3.91
CA GLY A 65 -1.55 -6.48 4.28
C GLY A 65 -0.86 -6.79 5.61
N ARG A 66 0.34 -6.24 5.84
CA ARG A 66 1.06 -6.37 7.13
C ARG A 66 0.32 -5.73 8.30
N ALA A 67 -0.30 -4.56 8.10
CA ALA A 67 -1.11 -3.89 9.12
C ALA A 67 -2.29 -4.77 9.55
N LEU A 68 -2.90 -5.50 8.60
CA LEU A 68 -3.98 -6.47 8.81
C LEU A 68 -3.50 -7.86 9.30
N GLY A 69 -2.21 -8.02 9.61
CA GLY A 69 -1.66 -9.23 10.21
C GLY A 69 -1.15 -10.28 9.21
N LEU A 70 -1.09 -9.97 7.90
CA LEU A 70 -0.51 -10.86 6.90
C LEU A 70 1.03 -10.76 6.88
N SER A 71 1.68 -11.85 6.49
CA SER A 71 3.12 -11.89 6.22
C SER A 71 3.43 -11.47 4.78
N THR A 72 4.67 -11.10 4.51
CA THR A 72 5.18 -10.91 3.14
C THR A 72 6.33 -11.86 2.86
N TYR A 73 6.49 -12.28 1.61
CA TYR A 73 7.61 -13.13 1.18
C TYR A 73 8.27 -12.60 -0.09
N LYS A 74 9.56 -12.93 -0.24
CA LYS A 74 10.35 -12.58 -1.44
C LYS A 74 10.07 -13.58 -2.55
N MET A 75 9.67 -13.08 -3.71
CA MET A 75 9.49 -13.87 -4.92
C MET A 75 10.85 -14.19 -5.55
N VAL A 76 10.95 -15.33 -6.24
CA VAL A 76 12.21 -15.76 -6.89
C VAL A 76 12.67 -14.74 -7.94
N PHE A 77 11.76 -14.32 -8.83
CA PHE A 77 12.05 -13.35 -9.90
C PHE A 77 11.19 -12.07 -9.83
N GLY A 78 10.09 -12.11 -9.08
CA GLY A 78 9.11 -11.03 -9.01
C GLY A 78 8.28 -10.89 -10.29
N HIS A 79 7.38 -9.89 -10.30
CA HIS A 79 6.65 -9.47 -11.50
C HIS A 79 7.17 -8.12 -11.97
N ARG A 80 7.65 -8.06 -13.22
CA ARG A 80 8.22 -6.87 -13.86
C ARG A 80 7.80 -6.81 -15.32
N GLY A 81 6.73 -6.11 -15.62
CA GLY A 81 6.19 -6.03 -16.98
C GLY A 81 4.90 -5.25 -17.06
N ILE A 82 4.53 -4.85 -18.29
CA ILE A 82 3.32 -4.08 -18.60
C ILE A 82 2.18 -4.95 -19.12
N ASN A 83 2.35 -6.29 -19.10
CA ASN A 83 1.45 -7.26 -19.70
C ASN A 83 0.99 -8.36 -18.71
N VAL A 84 0.98 -8.08 -17.40
CA VAL A 84 0.62 -9.09 -16.39
C VAL A 84 -0.90 -9.13 -16.23
N PRO A 85 -1.58 -10.25 -16.55
CA PRO A 85 -3.03 -10.36 -16.37
C PRO A 85 -3.36 -10.48 -14.88
N VAL A 86 -4.33 -9.69 -14.41
CA VAL A 86 -4.90 -9.77 -13.06
C VAL A 86 -6.40 -9.95 -13.17
N MET A 87 -6.95 -10.88 -12.40
CA MET A 87 -8.38 -11.14 -12.33
C MET A 87 -8.99 -10.44 -11.12
N ASP A 88 -10.08 -9.70 -11.34
CA ASP A 88 -11.00 -9.32 -10.28
C ASP A 88 -11.87 -10.55 -9.94
N HIS A 89 -11.64 -11.17 -8.78
CA HIS A 89 -12.36 -12.36 -8.36
C HIS A 89 -13.86 -12.12 -8.11
N ALA A 90 -14.28 -10.88 -7.81
CA ALA A 90 -15.69 -10.57 -7.57
C ALA A 90 -16.49 -10.54 -8.88
N THR A 91 -15.87 -10.13 -9.99
CA THR A 91 -16.56 -9.99 -11.28
C THR A 91 -16.07 -10.96 -12.36
N GLY A 92 -14.99 -11.70 -12.12
CA GLY A 92 -14.32 -12.56 -13.10
C GLY A 92 -13.65 -11.81 -14.27
N ARG A 93 -13.55 -10.48 -14.19
CA ARG A 93 -12.96 -9.66 -15.27
C ARG A 93 -11.45 -9.70 -15.18
N VAL A 94 -10.79 -9.75 -16.33
CA VAL A 94 -9.33 -9.69 -16.42
C VAL A 94 -8.90 -8.32 -16.92
N ALA A 95 -7.93 -7.72 -16.24
CA ALA A 95 -7.23 -6.53 -16.68
C ALA A 95 -5.76 -6.86 -16.98
N ILE A 96 -5.21 -6.25 -18.03
CA ILE A 96 -3.77 -6.25 -18.26
C ILE A 96 -3.15 -5.12 -17.43
N THR A 97 -2.17 -5.46 -16.59
CA THR A 97 -1.62 -4.55 -15.59
C THR A 97 -0.11 -4.36 -15.75
N ALA A 98 0.36 -3.20 -15.30
CA ALA A 98 1.77 -2.94 -15.07
C ALA A 98 2.15 -3.37 -13.64
N GLN A 99 3.12 -4.27 -13.53
CA GLN A 99 3.62 -4.81 -12.28
C GLN A 99 5.12 -4.55 -12.16
N ASN A 100 5.57 -4.17 -10.97
CA ASN A 100 6.98 -3.98 -10.66
C ASN A 100 7.23 -4.25 -9.17
N HIS A 101 7.13 -5.51 -8.75
CA HIS A 101 7.32 -5.92 -7.36
C HIS A 101 8.08 -7.24 -7.24
N GLY A 102 8.97 -7.31 -6.23
CA GLY A 102 9.74 -8.52 -5.89
C GLY A 102 9.24 -9.24 -4.64
N PHE A 103 8.24 -8.68 -3.96
CA PHE A 103 7.60 -9.22 -2.76
C PHE A 103 6.11 -9.41 -2.99
N ALA A 104 5.51 -10.34 -2.27
CA ALA A 104 4.07 -10.61 -2.29
C ALA A 104 3.54 -10.82 -0.87
N LEU A 105 2.21 -10.79 -0.73
CA LEU A 105 1.46 -11.16 0.47
C LEU A 105 1.14 -12.67 0.41
#